data_AF-A0A1I0CBG8-F1
#
_entry.id   AF-A0A1I0CBG8-F1
#
_cell.length_a   1.000
_cell.length_b   1.000
_cell.length_c   1.000
_cell.angle_alpha   90.00
_cell.angle_beta   90.00
_cell.angle_gamma   90.00
#
_symmetry.space_group_name_H-M   'P 1'
#
loop_
_entity.id
_entity.type
_entity.pdbx_description
1 polymer ?
#
loop_
_entity_poly.entity_id
_entity_poly.type
_entity_poly.pdbx_seq_one_letter_code
_entity_poly.pdbx_strand_id
1 'polypeptide(L)' 'MERNGGVIKSDLSGETLVPATKSQKGVTPSPLEVQIDHIEPRSKGGTNSYSNAQVLSRYENIKKSDK' A
#
# COMPACT_ATOMS: atom_id res chain seq x y z
N MET A 1 -22.91 -2.24 5.33
CA MET A 1 -21.85 -3.24 5.57
C MET A 1 -20.51 -2.54 5.48
N GLU A 2 -19.71 -2.61 6.53
CA GLU A 2 -18.33 -2.13 6.48
C GLU A 2 -17.49 -3.13 5.70
N ARG A 3 -16.77 -2.66 4.68
CA ARG A 3 -15.80 -3.51 3.98
C ARG A 3 -14.69 -3.89 4.95
N ASN A 4 -14.25 -5.14 4.88
CA ASN A 4 -13.21 -5.70 5.75
C ASN A 4 -13.49 -5.58 7.26
N GLY A 5 -14.74 -5.37 7.70
CA GLY A 5 -15.05 -5.20 9.13
C GLY A 5 -14.40 -3.95 9.73
N GLY A 6 -14.21 -2.89 8.93
CA GLY A 6 -13.66 -1.61 9.38
C GLY A 6 -12.13 -1.55 9.43
N VAL A 7 -11.43 -2.62 9.05
CA VAL A 7 -9.96 -2.64 9.00
C VAL A 7 -9.40 -2.46 7.59
N ILE A 8 -8.20 -1.90 7.50
CA ILE A 8 -7.45 -1.84 6.25
C ILE A 8 -6.72 -3.17 6.09
N LYS A 9 -6.82 -3.79 4.91
CA LYS A 9 -6.12 -5.03 4.60
C LYS A 9 -5.24 -4.86 3.37
N SER A 10 -4.09 -5.51 3.36
CA SER A 10 -3.24 -5.62 2.18
C SER A 10 -3.93 -6.44 1.10
N ASP A 11 -3.92 -5.95 -0.13
CA ASP A 11 -4.43 -6.67 -1.30
C ASP A 11 -3.49 -7.82 -1.70
N LEU A 12 -2.23 -7.81 -1.23
CA LEU A 12 -1.24 -8.85 -1.52
C LEU A 12 -1.32 -10.03 -0.54
N SER A 13 -1.30 -9.76 0.77
CA SER A 13 -1.23 -10.81 1.81
C SER A 13 -2.52 -10.97 2.60
N GLY A 14 -3.44 -9.99 2.56
CA GLY A 14 -4.61 -9.92 3.44
C GLY A 14 -4.29 -9.48 4.87
N GLU A 15 -3.04 -9.15 5.20
CA GLU A 15 -2.63 -8.68 6.53
C GLU A 15 -3.33 -7.36 6.89
N THR A 16 -3.63 -7.17 8.19
CA THR A 16 -4.24 -5.93 8.68
C THR A 16 -3.19 -4.81 8.77
N LEU A 17 -3.49 -3.67 8.17
CA LEU A 17 -2.60 -2.52 8.07
C LEU A 17 -2.98 -1.42 9.05
N VAL A 18 -2.02 -0.54 9.35
CA VAL A 18 -2.27 0.66 10.16
C VAL A 18 -2.44 1.89 9.26
N PRO A 19 -3.27 2.87 9.66
CA PRO A 19 -3.46 4.11 8.91
C PRO A 19 -2.14 4.86 8.69
N ALA A 20 -2.05 5.56 7.55
CA ALA A 20 -0.91 6.40 7.22
C ALA A 20 -0.78 7.57 8.19
N THR A 21 0.45 7.79 8.66
CA THR A 21 0.82 8.89 9.52
C THR A 21 1.47 10.01 8.70
N LYS A 22 1.31 11.25 9.15
CA LYS A 22 1.98 12.39 8.50
C LYS A 22 3.49 12.21 8.62
N SER A 23 4.20 12.32 7.51
CA SER A 23 5.67 12.27 7.48
C SER A 23 6.29 13.33 8.40
N GLN A 24 7.25 12.90 9.22
CA GLN A 24 8.00 13.75 10.13
C GLN A 24 9.49 13.50 9.96
N LYS A 25 10.28 14.57 9.90
CA LYS A 25 11.73 14.47 9.71
C LYS A 25 12.37 13.68 10.87
N GLY A 26 13.12 12.63 10.55
CA GLY A 26 13.80 11.79 11.53
C GLY A 26 12.95 10.67 12.13
N VAL A 27 11.69 10.53 11.74
CA VAL A 27 10.81 9.44 12.18
C VAL A 27 10.67 8.42 11.05
N THR A 28 10.98 7.16 11.34
CA THR A 28 10.71 6.05 10.42
C THR A 28 9.27 5.58 10.62
N PRO A 29 8.40 5.64 9.60
CA PRO A 29 7.03 5.15 9.70
C PRO A 29 6.96 3.63 9.94
N SER A 30 5.81 3.17 10.44
CA SER A 30 5.56 1.74 10.65
C SER A 30 5.73 0.93 9.35
N PRO A 31 6.35 -0.27 9.39
CA PRO A 31 6.39 -1.17 8.24
C PRO A 31 5.00 -1.61 7.75
N LEU A 32 4.00 -1.61 8.65
CA LEU A 32 2.61 -1.98 8.37
C LEU A 32 1.74 -0.78 7.96
N GLU A 33 2.34 0.40 7.81
CA GLU A 33 1.63 1.58 7.35
C GLU A 33 1.08 1.36 5.94
N VAL A 34 -0.20 1.70 5.74
CA VAL A 34 -0.85 1.57 4.44
C VAL A 34 -0.21 2.49 3.40
N GLN A 35 0.04 1.93 2.21
CA GLN A 35 0.47 2.64 1.02
C GLN A 35 -0.42 2.25 -0.16
N ILE A 36 -0.67 3.21 -1.05
CA ILE A 36 -1.33 2.96 -2.32
C ILE A 36 -0.24 2.85 -3.38
N ASP A 37 -0.18 1.70 -4.03
CA ASP A 37 0.82 1.39 -5.06
C ASP A 37 0.14 0.98 -6.37
N HIS A 38 0.91 0.96 -7.46
CA HIS A 38 0.44 0.43 -8.73
C HIS A 38 0.54 -1.11 -8.78
N ILE A 39 -0.46 -1.81 -9.32
CA ILE A 39 -0.40 -3.25 -9.59
C ILE A 39 0.70 -3.53 -10.61
N GLU A 40 0.60 -2.90 -11.78
CA GLU A 40 1.65 -2.82 -12.77
C GLU A 40 2.40 -1.49 -12.61
N PRO A 41 3.73 -1.49 -12.38
CA PRO A 41 4.52 -0.27 -12.23
C PRO A 41 4.40 0.66 -13.43
N ARG A 42 4.33 1.98 -13.17
CA ARG A 42 4.27 3.01 -14.23
C ARG A 42 5.45 2.97 -15.19
N SER A 43 6.64 2.67 -14.69
CA SER A 43 7.87 2.45 -15.45
C SER A 43 7.74 1.38 -16.53
N LYS A 44 6.83 0.41 -16.33
CA LYS A 44 6.57 -0.73 -17.23
C LYS A 44 5.33 -0.55 -18.10
N GLY A 45 4.70 0.62 -18.07
CA GLY A 45 3.49 0.90 -18.85
C GLY A 45 2.19 0.86 -18.04
N GLY A 46 2.28 0.62 -16.73
CA GLY A 46 1.14 0.65 -15.83
C GLY A 46 0.38 1.98 -15.85
N THR A 47 -0.94 1.90 -15.84
CA THR A 47 -1.83 3.08 -15.93
C THR A 47 -1.98 3.81 -14.60
N ASN A 48 -2.42 5.08 -14.63
CA ASN A 48 -2.83 5.84 -13.44
C ASN A 48 -4.31 5.60 -13.05
N SER A 49 -4.96 4.59 -13.63
CA SER A 49 -6.35 4.27 -13.30
C SER A 49 -6.46 3.68 -11.89
N TYR A 50 -7.59 3.92 -11.21
CA TYR A 50 -7.91 3.23 -9.96
C TYR A 50 -7.92 1.71 -10.10
N SER A 51 -8.17 1.18 -11.30
CA SER A 51 -8.09 -0.27 -11.57
C SER A 51 -6.67 -0.82 -11.50
N ASN A 52 -5.65 0.04 -11.56
CA ASN A 52 -4.24 -0.32 -11.39
C ASN A 52 -3.72 0.04 -9.99
N ALA A 53 -4.59 0.44 -9.05
CA ALA A 53 -4.19 0.73 -7.68
C ALA A 53 -4.36 -0.51 -6.80
N GLN A 54 -3.45 -0.70 -5.86
CA GLN A 54 -3.53 -1.69 -4.79
C GLN A 54 -3.12 -1.10 -3.45
N VAL A 55 -3.69 -1.65 -2.38
CA VAL A 55 -3.40 -1.31 -0.99
C VAL A 55 -2.34 -2.28 -0.47
N LEU A 56 -1.18 -1.78 -0.06
CA LEU A 56 -0.07 -2.57 0.46
C LEU A 56 0.45 -2.00 1.78
N SER A 57 1.11 -2.84 2.57
CA SER A 57 2.00 -2.32 3.62
C SER A 57 3.22 -1.63 3.01
N ARG A 58 3.83 -0.70 3.75
CA ARG A 58 5.14 -0.11 3.39
C ARG A 58 6.20 -1.19 3.12
N TYR A 59 6.24 -2.24 3.93
CA TYR A 59 7.18 -3.35 3.75
C TYR A 59 6.96 -4.08 2.42
N GLU A 60 5.71 -4.46 2.12
CA GLU A 60 5.36 -5.14 0.87
C GLU A 60 5.65 -4.26 -0.35
N ASN A 61 5.31 -2.98 -0.28
CA ASN A 61 5.57 -2.04 -1.38
C ASN A 61 7.07 -1.94 -1.69
N ILE A 62 7.92 -1.80 -0.66
CA ILE A 62 9.38 -1.79 -0.82
C ILE A 62 9.88 -3.11 -1.43
N LYS A 63 9.34 -4.24 -0.99
CA LYS A 63 9.71 -5.58 -1.50
C LYS A 63 9.27 -5.79 -2.95
N LYS A 64 8.10 -5.27 -3.32
CA LYS A 64 7.58 -5.27 -4.69
C LYS A 64 8.48 -4.42 -5.59
N SER A 65 8.78 -3.19 -5.18
CA SER A 65 9.60 -2.27 -5.96
C SER A 65 9.04 -2.14 -7.40
N ASP A 66 9.90 -2.17 -8.40
CA ASP A 66 9.53 -2.05 -9.81
C ASP A 66 9.09 -3.38 -10.44
N LYS A 67 8.65 -4.36 -9.64
CA LYS A 67 8.21 -5.66 -10.14
C LYS A 67 6.79 -5.61 -10.66
#